data_AF-A0AAJ1IK91-F1
#
_entry.id   AF-A0AAJ1IK91-F1
#
_cell.length_a   1.000
_cell.length_b   1.000
_cell.length_c   1.000
_cell.angle_alpha   90.00
_cell.angle_beta   90.00
_cell.angle_gamma   90.00
#
_symmetry.space_group_name_H-M   'P 1'
#
loop_
_entity.id
_entity.type
_entity.pdbx_description
1 polymer ?
#
loop_
_entity_poly.entity_id
_entity_poly.type
_entity_poly.pdbx_seq_one_letter_code
_entity_poly.pdbx_strand_id
1 'polypeptide(L)'
;MTRLEHLLTILVEECGETGQRATKALRFGIKEVQKGQDLDNSQRLTYEFNDIVAMMEMLQEEGHLDVVIDREAIDKKKEKVEKYLLLSQKQGTLDNLAQFPLTPDECIKQ
;
A
#
# COMPACT_ATOMS: atom_id res chain seq x y z
N MET A 1 26.35 11.00 -9.72
CA MET A 1 25.29 10.06 -9.34
C MET A 1 25.46 8.80 -10.17
N THR A 2 25.59 7.64 -9.51
CA THR A 2 25.60 6.33 -10.17
C THR A 2 24.18 5.93 -10.57
N ARG A 3 24.04 4.88 -11.37
CA ARG A 3 22.72 4.34 -11.74
C ARG A 3 21.95 3.86 -10.51
N LEU A 4 22.60 3.13 -9.60
CA LEU A 4 22.00 2.71 -8.33
C LEU A 4 21.51 3.90 -7.51
N GLU A 5 22.34 4.94 -7.35
CA GLU A 5 21.93 6.16 -6.65
C GLU A 5 20.71 6.83 -7.30
N HIS A 6 20.63 6.80 -8.64
CA HIS A 6 19.49 7.33 -9.37
C HIS A 6 18.21 6.51 -9.12
N LEU A 7 18.27 5.18 -9.23
CA LEU A 7 17.13 4.30 -8.97
C LEU A 7 16.62 4.44 -7.53
N LEU A 8 17.54 4.54 -6.56
CA LEU A 8 17.17 4.79 -5.17
C LEU A 8 16.54 6.18 -4.96
N THR A 9 16.98 7.19 -5.73
CA THR A 9 16.36 8.52 -5.68
C THR A 9 14.92 8.47 -6.18
N ILE A 10 14.67 7.82 -7.33
CA ILE A 10 13.32 7.66 -7.87
C ILE A 10 12.44 6.86 -6.91
N LEU A 11 12.94 5.73 -6.36
CA LEU A 11 12.21 4.96 -5.36
C LEU A 11 11.76 5.82 -4.16
N VAL A 12 12.60 6.74 -3.70
CA VAL A 12 12.24 7.69 -2.62
C VAL A 12 11.13 8.65 -3.06
N GLU A 13 11.19 9.15 -4.29
CA GLU A 13 10.14 10.01 -4.87
C GLU A 13 8.79 9.27 -4.89
N GLU A 14 8.75 8.05 -5.42
CA GLU A 14 7.52 7.23 -5.51
C GLU A 14 6.92 6.88 -4.13
N CYS A 15 7.78 6.67 -3.13
CA CYS A 15 7.34 6.51 -1.74
C CYS A 15 6.66 7.78 -1.20
N GLY A 16 7.19 8.95 -1.55
CA GLY A 16 6.61 10.25 -1.22
C GLY A 16 5.25 10.46 -1.89
N GLU A 17 5.14 10.14 -3.18
CA GLU A 17 3.91 10.28 -3.96
C GLU A 17 2.83 9.32 -3.45
N THR A 18 3.16 8.05 -3.22
CA THR A 18 2.26 7.06 -2.60
C THR A 18 1.73 7.54 -1.25
N GLY A 19 2.62 8.05 -0.39
CA GLY A 19 2.24 8.65 0.90
C GLY A 19 1.29 9.83 0.72
N GLN A 20 1.57 10.71 -0.25
CA GLN A 20 0.69 11.83 -0.57
C GLN A 20 -0.69 11.34 -1.02
N ARG A 21 -0.80 10.34 -1.89
CA ARG A 21 -2.10 9.78 -2.32
C ARG A 21 -2.88 9.15 -1.17
N ALA A 22 -2.21 8.40 -0.30
CA ALA A 22 -2.85 7.84 0.89
C ALA A 22 -3.44 8.94 1.79
N THR A 23 -2.72 10.04 2.01
CA THR A 23 -3.24 11.17 2.81
C THR A 23 -4.41 11.89 2.13
N LYS A 24 -4.44 11.95 0.79
CA LYS A 24 -5.61 12.46 0.04
C LYS A 24 -6.83 11.56 0.23
N ALA A 25 -6.65 10.24 0.12
CA ALA A 25 -7.71 9.27 0.36
C ALA A 25 -8.27 9.36 1.79
N LEU A 26 -7.39 9.52 2.79
CA LEU A 26 -7.81 9.73 4.19
C LEU A 26 -8.59 11.04 4.37
N ARG A 27 -8.17 12.12 3.70
CA ARG A 27 -8.77 13.45 3.88
C ARG A 27 -10.08 13.65 3.11
N PHE A 28 -10.19 13.10 1.91
CA PHE A 28 -11.28 13.38 0.99
C PHE A 28 -12.13 12.14 0.65
N GLY A 29 -11.69 10.95 1.07
CA GLY A 29 -12.35 9.68 0.78
C GLY A 29 -11.65 8.90 -0.34
N ILE A 30 -11.60 7.59 -0.18
CA ILE A 30 -10.92 6.66 -1.10
C ILE A 30 -11.54 6.65 -2.51
N LYS A 31 -12.82 7.06 -2.64
CA LYS A 31 -13.56 7.17 -3.91
C LYS A 31 -13.75 8.60 -4.41
N GLU A 32 -13.09 9.59 -3.80
CA GLU A 32 -13.16 10.96 -4.28
C GLU A 32 -12.37 11.13 -5.59
N VAL A 33 -12.99 11.88 -6.52
CA VAL A 33 -12.40 12.30 -7.79
C VAL A 33 -12.24 13.82 -7.72
N GLN A 34 -10.99 14.29 -7.77
CA GLN A 34 -10.68 15.70 -7.74
C GLN A 34 -11.24 16.39 -8.98
N LYS A 35 -11.82 17.59 -8.83
CA LYS A 35 -12.32 18.38 -9.97
C LYS A 35 -11.24 18.55 -11.04
N GLY A 36 -11.55 18.11 -12.27
CA GLY A 36 -10.64 18.15 -13.42
C GLY A 36 -9.67 16.98 -13.52
N GLN A 37 -9.91 15.90 -12.76
CA GLN A 37 -9.21 14.62 -12.86
C GLN A 37 -10.21 13.53 -13.25
N ASP A 38 -9.71 12.47 -13.88
CA ASP A 38 -10.53 11.34 -14.34
C ASP A 38 -10.53 10.15 -13.36
N LEU A 39 -9.59 10.14 -12.41
CA LEU A 39 -9.32 9.01 -11.53
C LEU A 39 -9.67 9.31 -10.08
N ASP A 40 -10.21 8.31 -9.40
CA ASP A 40 -10.45 8.37 -7.96
C ASP A 40 -9.15 8.25 -7.15
N ASN A 41 -9.20 8.52 -5.85
CA ASN A 41 -8.01 8.41 -4.99
C ASN A 41 -7.46 6.97 -4.91
N SER A 42 -8.31 5.94 -5.03
CA SER A 42 -7.88 4.54 -5.02
C SER A 42 -7.07 4.17 -6.26
N GLN A 43 -7.52 4.61 -7.45
CA GLN A 43 -6.83 4.38 -8.71
C GLN A 43 -5.48 5.08 -8.74
N ARG A 44 -5.44 6.35 -8.30
CA ARG A 44 -4.19 7.11 -8.20
C ARG A 44 -3.21 6.49 -7.22
N LEU A 45 -3.68 6.02 -6.06
CA LEU A 45 -2.84 5.31 -5.10
C LEU A 45 -2.25 4.02 -5.68
N THR A 46 -3.04 3.26 -6.45
CA THR A 46 -2.55 2.04 -7.12
C THR A 46 -1.47 2.35 -8.15
N TYR A 47 -1.54 3.49 -8.85
CA TYR A 47 -0.51 3.89 -9.81
C TYR A 47 0.82 4.14 -9.13
N GLU A 48 0.88 5.00 -8.11
CA GLU A 48 2.14 5.27 -7.41
C GLU A 48 2.71 3.99 -6.77
N PHE A 49 1.84 3.08 -6.30
CA PHE A 49 2.29 1.80 -5.76
C PHE A 49 2.90 0.89 -6.84
N ASN A 50 2.36 0.88 -8.06
CA ASN A 50 2.96 0.13 -9.16
C ASN A 50 4.34 0.67 -9.53
N ASP A 51 4.54 1.99 -9.44
CA ASP A 51 5.85 2.61 -9.70
C ASP A 51 6.89 2.20 -8.65
N ILE A 52 6.49 2.09 -7.37
CA ILE A 52 7.34 1.48 -6.33
C ILE A 52 7.70 0.03 -6.70
N VAL A 53 6.72 -0.78 -7.12
CA VAL A 53 6.96 -2.19 -7.48
C VAL A 53 7.95 -2.27 -8.64
N ALA A 54 7.78 -1.46 -9.69
CA ALA A 54 8.69 -1.40 -10.82
C ALA A 54 10.12 -1.02 -10.38
N MET A 55 10.26 -0.08 -9.45
CA MET A 55 11.58 0.29 -8.91
C MET A 55 12.25 -0.84 -8.13
N MET A 56 11.48 -1.59 -7.35
CA MET A 56 12.00 -2.75 -6.63
C MET A 56 12.42 -3.86 -7.60
N GLU A 57 11.63 -4.13 -8.65
CA GLU A 57 11.95 -5.10 -9.70
C GLU A 57 13.25 -4.72 -10.43
N MET A 58 13.39 -3.46 -10.86
CA MET A 58 14.63 -2.99 -11.51
C MET A 58 15.86 -3.13 -10.61
N LEU A 59 15.73 -2.82 -9.31
CA LEU A 59 16.83 -3.01 -8.35
C LEU A 59 17.20 -4.49 -8.18
N GLN A 60 16.22 -5.40 -8.25
CA GLN A 60 16.49 -6.84 -8.21
C GLN A 60 17.14 -7.33 -9.51
N GLU A 61 16.64 -6.92 -10.67
CA GLU A 61 17.20 -7.28 -11.98
C GLU A 61 18.67 -6.85 -12.11
N GLU A 62 19.05 -5.73 -11.51
CA GLU A 62 20.43 -5.24 -11.46
C GLU A 62 21.29 -5.88 -10.35
N GLY A 63 20.72 -6.83 -9.59
CA GLY A 63 21.42 -7.58 -8.55
C GLY A 63 21.67 -6.78 -7.27
N HIS A 64 20.93 -5.70 -7.04
CA HIS A 64 21.02 -4.89 -5.83
C HIS A 64 20.10 -5.40 -4.70
N LEU A 65 19.09 -6.20 -5.03
CA LEU A 65 18.17 -6.84 -4.09
C LEU A 65 18.00 -8.33 -4.43
N ASP A 66 18.00 -9.18 -3.41
CA ASP A 66 17.80 -10.62 -3.60
C ASP A 66 16.32 -10.99 -3.76
N VAL A 67 15.45 -10.32 -2.98
CA VAL A 67 14.02 -10.61 -2.90
C VAL A 67 13.24 -9.29 -2.87
N VAL A 68 12.27 -9.16 -3.77
CA VAL A 68 11.35 -8.00 -3.81
C VAL A 68 10.03 -8.33 -3.10
N ILE A 69 9.42 -9.47 -3.42
CA ILE A 69 8.15 -9.93 -2.84
C ILE A 69 8.37 -11.15 -1.95
N ASP A 70 8.48 -10.90 -0.65
CA ASP A 70 8.45 -11.96 0.37
C ASP A 70 7.00 -12.15 0.84
N ARG A 71 6.33 -13.19 0.33
CA ARG A 71 4.93 -13.50 0.67
C ARG A 71 4.74 -13.85 2.14
N GLU A 72 5.68 -14.58 2.74
CA GLU A 72 5.58 -14.97 4.15
C GLU A 72 5.68 -13.73 5.06
N ALA A 73 6.62 -12.83 4.79
CA ALA A 73 6.74 -11.58 5.53
C ALA A 73 5.50 -10.68 5.36
N ILE A 74 4.95 -10.61 4.14
CA ILE A 74 3.72 -9.86 3.84
C ILE A 74 2.54 -10.42 4.66
N ASP A 75 2.34 -11.74 4.68
CA ASP A 75 1.20 -12.34 5.37
C ASP A 75 1.32 -12.19 6.89
N LYS A 76 2.52 -12.38 7.47
CA LYS A 76 2.79 -12.05 8.88
C LYS A 76 2.50 -10.58 9.20
N LYS A 77 2.79 -9.66 8.28
CA LYS A 77 2.50 -8.24 8.45
C LYS A 77 0.98 -7.99 8.45
N LYS A 78 0.21 -8.63 7.56
CA LYS A 78 -1.25 -8.53 7.54
C LYS A 78 -1.87 -9.02 8.84
N GLU A 79 -1.50 -10.21 9.31
CA GLU A 79 -1.96 -10.77 10.59
C GLU A 79 -1.69 -9.81 11.75
N LYS A 80 -0.49 -9.21 11.78
CA LYS A 80 -0.11 -8.23 12.79
C LYS A 80 -0.98 -6.98 12.72
N VAL A 81 -1.29 -6.46 11.54
CA VAL A 81 -2.16 -5.29 11.35
C VAL A 81 -3.57 -5.59 11.86
N GLU A 82 -4.17 -6.71 11.46
CA GLU A 82 -5.51 -7.11 11.90
C GLU A 82 -5.61 -7.23 13.42
N LYS A 83 -4.60 -7.84 14.05
CA LYS A 83 -4.51 -7.91 15.51
C LYS A 83 -4.56 -6.52 16.17
N TYR A 84 -3.88 -5.53 15.60
CA TYR A 84 -3.86 -4.17 16.15
C TYR A 84 -5.12 -3.37 15.83
N LEU A 85 -5.80 -3.63 14.71
CA LEU A 85 -7.11 -3.05 14.42
C LEU A 85 -8.15 -3.49 15.46
N LEU A 86 -8.20 -4.80 15.76
CA LEU A 86 -9.05 -5.35 16.82
C LEU A 86 -8.73 -4.76 18.19
N LEU A 87 -7.44 -4.56 18.50
CA LEU A 87 -7.02 -3.91 19.75
C LEU A 87 -7.49 -2.46 19.82
N SER A 88 -7.31 -1.70 18.73
CA SER A 88 -7.70 -0.29 18.64
C SER A 88 -9.21 -0.11 18.77
N GLN A 89 -9.99 -1.03 18.18
CA GLN A 89 -11.45 -1.06 18.34
C GLN A 89 -11.85 -1.32 19.81
N LYS A 90 -11.21 -2.29 20.48
CA LYS A 90 -11.44 -2.55 21.92
C LYS A 90 -11.09 -1.36 22.80
N GLN A 91 -10.14 -0.53 22.39
CA GLN A 91 -9.73 0.69 23.08
C GLN A 91 -10.60 1.90 22.74
N GLY A 92 -11.56 1.77 21.81
CA GLY A 92 -12.42 2.86 21.38
C GLY A 92 -11.71 3.91 20.53
N THR A 93 -10.51 3.62 19.99
CA THR A 93 -9.76 4.53 19.12
C THR A 93 -9.98 4.24 17.63
N LEU A 94 -10.80 3.25 17.32
CA LEU A 94 -11.21 2.88 15.97
C LEU A 94 -12.71 2.58 15.97
N ASP A 95 -13.44 3.19 15.04
CA ASP A 95 -14.86 2.94 14.86
C ASP A 95 -15.13 1.49 14.41
N ASN A 96 -16.38 1.05 14.53
CA ASN A 96 -16.78 -0.34 14.35
C ASN A 96 -16.29 -0.89 12.99
N LEU A 97 -15.57 -2.01 13.01
CA LEU A 97 -14.99 -2.71 11.83
C LEU A 97 -16.05 -3.36 10.91
N ALA A 98 -17.25 -2.80 10.83
CA ALA A 98 -18.34 -3.35 10.05
C ALA A 98 -18.05 -3.16 8.55
N GLN A 99 -17.37 -4.15 7.93
CA GLN A 99 -17.52 -4.61 6.52
C GLN A 99 -16.33 -5.44 5.96
N PHE A 100 -15.60 -6.25 6.73
CA PHE A 100 -14.69 -7.24 6.14
C PHE A 100 -14.85 -8.62 6.80
N PRO A 101 -14.94 -9.72 6.02
CA PRO A 101 -15.03 -11.06 6.58
C PRO A 101 -13.71 -11.38 7.28
N LEU A 102 -13.77 -11.58 8.59
CA LEU A 102 -12.62 -11.82 9.46
C LEU A 102 -12.21 -13.30 9.53
N THR A 103 -12.65 -14.14 8.58
CA THR A 103 -12.26 -15.55 8.53
C THR A 103 -11.68 -15.91 7.15
N PRO A 104 -10.55 -16.66 7.11
CA PRO A 104 -10.03 -17.22 5.87
C PRO A 104 -11.04 -18.09 5.09
N ASP A 105 -12.04 -18.65 5.79
CA ASP A 105 -13.02 -19.57 5.22
C ASP A 105 -14.10 -18.92 4.33
N GLU A 106 -14.29 -17.60 4.40
CA GLU A 106 -15.34 -16.91 3.62
C GLU A 106 -14.86 -16.38 2.26
N CYS A 107 -13.56 -16.40 1.96
CA CYS A 107 -13.01 -15.94 0.67
C CYS A 107 -13.14 -16.96 -0.49
N ILE A 108 -13.64 -18.18 -0.26
CA ILE A 108 -13.72 -19.23 -1.30
C ILE A 108 -15.13 -19.30 -1.97
N LYS A 109 -16.05 -18.37 -1.70
CA LYS A 109 -17.41 -18.42 -2.28
C LYS A 109 -17.97 -17.10 -2.81
N GLN A 110 -17.19 -16.32 -3.56
CA GLN A 110 -17.73 -15.32 -4.50
C GLN A 110 -16.98 -15.35 -5.82
#